data_AF-A0AAN8F304-F1
#
_entry.id   AF-A0AAN8F304-F1
#
_cell.length_a   1.000
_cell.length_b   1.000
_cell.length_c   1.000
_cell.angle_alpha   90.00
_cell.angle_beta   90.00
_cell.angle_gamma   90.00
#
_symmetry.space_group_name_H-M   'P 1'
#
loop_
_entity.id
_entity.type
_entity.pdbx_description
1 polymer ?
#
loop_
_entity_poly.entity_id
_entity_poly.type
_entity_poly.pdbx_seq_one_letter_code
_entity_poly.pdbx_strand_id
1 'polypeptide(L)'
;MYTFLLVLAFVSSAFAGILRIEAKVGQKVEVNFGGKTETIMRETKDGRQQLIKVCSPEAKEPWCNQFFDAEDNKAVKSSAHIDANGVLVFDSVQKSDAGRYTSPEHGPMVSLADDGSKKVVAGPMIKLTVE
;
A
#
# COMPACT_ATOMS: atom_id res chain seq x y z
N MET A 1 20.65 49.77 15.08
CA MET A 1 21.71 48.76 15.26
C MET A 1 21.06 47.41 15.01
N TYR A 2 21.30 46.83 13.84
CA TYR A 2 20.79 45.54 13.37
C TYR A 2 21.47 44.40 14.12
N THR A 3 20.72 43.54 14.82
CA THR A 3 21.06 42.11 15.08
C THR A 3 19.99 41.56 16.03
N PHE A 4 19.28 40.47 15.80
CA PHE A 4 19.17 39.56 14.68
C PHE A 4 17.87 38.77 14.97
N LEU A 5 16.90 38.80 14.05
CA LEU A 5 15.80 37.84 14.08
C LEU A 5 16.39 36.43 14.01
N LEU A 6 16.25 35.63 15.06
CA LEU A 6 16.42 34.17 14.96
C LEU A 6 15.04 33.53 14.92
N VAL A 7 14.43 33.62 13.74
CA VAL A 7 13.33 32.76 13.31
C VAL A 7 13.94 31.38 13.08
N LEU A 8 13.80 30.47 14.04
CA LEU A 8 14.10 29.05 13.85
C LEU A 8 12.80 28.33 13.49
N ALA A 9 12.47 28.37 12.19
CA ALA A 9 11.47 27.51 11.60
C ALA A 9 12.09 26.11 11.40
N PHE A 10 11.90 25.21 12.37
CA PHE A 10 12.11 23.78 12.13
C PHE A 10 10.98 23.27 11.23
N VAL A 11 11.20 23.34 9.91
CA VAL A 11 10.33 22.66 8.95
C VAL A 11 10.73 21.19 8.94
N SER A 12 9.96 20.34 9.62
CA SER A 12 10.06 18.89 9.47
C SER A 12 9.44 18.50 8.13
N SER A 13 10.28 18.32 7.11
CA SER A 13 9.84 17.76 5.82
C SER A 13 9.71 16.24 5.95
N ALA A 14 8.49 15.72 6.04
CA ALA A 14 8.22 14.30 5.84
C ALA A 14 8.25 14.00 4.34
N PHE A 15 9.25 13.24 3.89
CA PHE A 15 9.29 12.72 2.52
C PHE A 15 8.50 11.41 2.47
N ALA A 16 7.26 11.47 1.98
CA ALA A 16 6.51 10.27 1.62
C ALA A 16 6.82 9.90 0.16
N GLY A 17 7.53 8.80 -0.05
CA GLY A 17 7.71 8.22 -1.38
C GLY A 17 6.48 7.40 -1.78
N ILE A 18 5.84 7.75 -2.89
CA ILE A 18 4.78 6.93 -3.50
C ILE A 18 5.34 6.31 -4.78
N LEU A 19 5.40 4.99 -4.84
CA LEU A 19 5.70 4.28 -6.08
C LEU A 19 4.47 4.37 -6.99
N ARG A 20 4.66 4.72 -8.26
CA ARG A 20 3.59 4.75 -9.26
C ARG A 20 3.81 3.66 -10.28
N ILE A 21 2.79 2.87 -10.54
CA ILE A 21 2.76 1.84 -11.57
C ILE A 21 1.66 2.21 -12.55
N GLU A 22 2.01 2.27 -13.84
CA GLU A 22 1.07 2.44 -14.94
C GLU A 22 0.91 1.11 -15.66
N ALA A 23 -0.32 0.61 -15.75
CA ALA A 23 -0.63 -0.68 -16.33
C ALA A 23 -1.78 -0.57 -17.33
N LYS A 24 -1.80 -1.46 -18.32
CA LYS A 24 -2.91 -1.58 -19.27
C LYS A 24 -3.87 -2.67 -18.83
N VAL A 25 -5.15 -2.55 -19.19
CA VAL A 25 -6.09 -3.66 -19.02
C VAL A 25 -5.54 -4.93 -19.70
N GLY A 26 -5.56 -6.05 -18.97
CA GLY A 26 -5.06 -7.32 -19.45
C GLY A 26 -3.58 -7.60 -19.12
N GLN A 27 -2.83 -6.58 -18.70
CA GLN A 27 -1.41 -6.73 -18.35
C GLN A 27 -1.24 -7.51 -17.04
N LYS A 28 -0.23 -8.37 -16.97
CA LYS A 28 0.23 -8.97 -15.71
C LYS A 28 1.05 -7.95 -14.93
N VAL A 29 0.74 -7.77 -13.64
CA VAL A 29 1.47 -6.85 -12.75
C VAL A 29 1.82 -7.57 -11.46
N GLU A 30 3.05 -7.39 -10.99
CA GLU A 30 3.54 -7.92 -9.72
C GLU A 30 4.02 -6.78 -8.84
N VAL A 31 3.57 -6.77 -7.60
CA VAL A 31 3.77 -5.67 -6.66
C VAL A 31 4.37 -6.21 -5.37
N ASN A 32 5.61 -5.85 -5.12
CA ASN A 32 6.36 -6.25 -3.93
C ASN A 32 6.53 -5.05 -2.99
N PHE A 33 6.16 -5.23 -1.71
CA PHE A 33 6.22 -4.19 -0.69
C PHE A 33 7.53 -4.20 0.13
N GLY A 34 8.54 -4.96 -0.28
CA GLY A 34 9.86 -5.01 0.38
C GLY A 34 9.99 -6.08 1.45
N GLY A 35 9.10 -7.08 1.46
CA GLY A 35 9.13 -8.22 2.36
C GLY A 35 7.87 -9.08 2.20
N LYS A 36 7.76 -10.14 2.99
CA LYS A 36 6.59 -11.03 2.92
C LYS A 36 5.37 -10.30 3.46
N THR A 37 4.38 -10.07 2.61
CA THR A 37 3.08 -9.49 2.97
C THR A 37 2.01 -10.57 3.07
N GLU A 38 1.20 -10.52 4.12
CA GLU A 38 0.05 -11.43 4.30
C GLU A 38 -1.28 -10.71 4.05
N THR A 39 -1.32 -9.40 4.25
CA THR A 39 -2.52 -8.57 4.10
C THR A 39 -2.22 -7.36 3.23
N ILE A 40 -3.10 -7.06 2.28
CA ILE A 40 -3.00 -5.86 1.47
C ILE A 40 -4.30 -5.11 1.53
N MET A 41 -4.19 -3.81 1.77
CA MET A 41 -5.30 -2.89 1.66
C MET A 41 -5.20 -2.14 0.34
N ARG A 42 -6.34 -2.01 -0.33
CA ARG A 42 -6.56 -1.17 -1.50
C ARG A 42 -7.57 -0.09 -1.13
N GLU A 43 -7.15 1.14 -1.28
CA GLU A 43 -8.06 2.28 -1.37
C GLU A 43 -8.35 2.56 -2.84
N THR A 44 -9.60 2.42 -3.21
CA THR A 44 -10.11 2.67 -4.55
C THR A 44 -10.19 4.17 -4.86
N LYS A 45 -10.42 4.54 -6.13
CA LYS A 45 -10.52 5.96 -6.53
C LYS A 45 -11.66 6.72 -5.84
N ASP A 46 -12.73 6.01 -5.51
CA ASP A 46 -13.90 6.48 -4.75
C ASP A 46 -13.68 6.50 -3.23
N GLY A 47 -12.48 6.11 -2.76
CA GLY A 47 -12.09 6.18 -1.35
C GLY A 47 -12.48 4.96 -0.53
N ARG A 48 -13.09 3.93 -1.14
CA ARG A 48 -13.50 2.70 -0.44
C ARG A 48 -12.30 1.83 -0.14
N GLN A 49 -12.31 1.25 1.05
CA GLN A 49 -11.27 0.34 1.53
C GLN A 49 -11.62 -1.11 1.23
N GLN A 50 -10.68 -1.80 0.61
CA GLN A 50 -10.81 -3.21 0.27
C GLN A 50 -9.58 -3.94 0.75
N LEU A 51 -9.72 -5.19 1.17
CA LEU A 51 -8.60 -5.98 1.65
C LEU A 51 -8.53 -7.34 0.95
N ILE A 52 -7.32 -7.83 0.78
CA ILE A 52 -7.02 -9.20 0.37
C ILE A 52 -6.03 -9.79 1.35
N LYS A 53 -6.22 -11.06 1.72
CA LYS A 53 -5.37 -11.75 2.67
C LYS A 53 -4.92 -13.11 2.15
N VAL A 54 -3.68 -13.48 2.48
CA VAL A 54 -3.22 -14.86 2.43
C VAL A 54 -3.97 -15.63 3.52
N CYS A 55 -4.64 -16.70 3.12
CA CYS A 55 -5.34 -17.58 4.03
C CYS A 55 -4.75 -19.00 3.98
N SER A 56 -5.03 -19.79 5.02
CA SER A 56 -4.74 -21.22 4.97
C SER A 56 -5.55 -21.89 3.86
N PRO A 57 -5.10 -23.03 3.30
CA PRO A 57 -5.84 -23.75 2.26
C PRO A 57 -7.25 -24.19 2.68
N GLU A 58 -7.50 -24.30 3.99
CA GLU A 58 -8.77 -24.74 4.58
C GLU A 58 -9.74 -23.58 4.85
N ALA A 59 -9.24 -22.34 4.81
CA ALA A 59 -10.00 -21.12 5.02
C ALA A 59 -10.99 -20.90 3.86
N LYS A 60 -12.20 -20.44 4.20
CA LYS A 60 -13.31 -20.21 3.24
C LYS A 60 -13.81 -18.78 3.26
N GLU A 61 -13.08 -17.90 3.93
CA GLU A 61 -13.51 -16.53 4.16
C GLU A 61 -13.46 -15.70 2.86
N PRO A 62 -14.37 -14.73 2.69
CA PRO A 62 -14.50 -14.02 1.41
C PRO A 62 -13.27 -13.22 0.98
N TRP A 63 -12.41 -12.82 1.92
CA TRP A 63 -11.17 -12.07 1.70
C TRP A 63 -9.96 -12.93 1.32
N CYS A 64 -10.13 -14.25 1.30
CA CYS A 64 -9.11 -15.18 0.88
C CYS A 64 -9.02 -15.20 -0.66
N ASN A 65 -7.84 -14.87 -1.20
CA ASN A 65 -7.54 -14.88 -2.65
C ASN A 65 -8.36 -13.93 -3.54
N GLN A 66 -9.05 -12.96 -2.96
CA GLN A 66 -9.71 -11.88 -3.69
C GLN A 66 -9.90 -10.66 -2.81
N PHE A 67 -10.05 -9.49 -3.42
CA PHE A 67 -10.41 -8.28 -2.67
C PHE A 67 -11.80 -8.41 -2.07
N PHE A 68 -11.94 -8.02 -0.82
CA PHE A 68 -13.20 -7.96 -0.11
C PHE A 68 -13.46 -6.52 0.33
N ASP A 69 -14.69 -6.09 0.12
CA ASP A 69 -15.20 -4.79 0.51
C ASP A 69 -16.01 -4.92 1.79
N ALA A 70 -15.52 -4.34 2.87
CA ALA A 70 -16.16 -4.43 4.17
C ALA A 70 -17.44 -3.57 4.26
N GLU A 71 -17.52 -2.48 3.49
CA GLU A 71 -18.68 -1.59 3.51
C GLU A 71 -19.88 -2.25 2.82
N ASP A 72 -19.64 -2.88 1.67
CA ASP A 72 -20.67 -3.59 0.91
C ASP A 72 -20.84 -5.06 1.30
N ASN A 73 -19.99 -5.56 2.22
CA ASN A 73 -19.92 -6.95 2.64
C ASN A 73 -19.84 -7.94 1.45
N LYS A 74 -19.00 -7.63 0.45
CA LYS A 74 -18.92 -8.40 -0.80
C LYS A 74 -17.51 -8.57 -1.33
N ALA A 75 -17.29 -9.69 -2.01
CA ALA A 75 -16.11 -9.89 -2.82
C ALA A 75 -16.11 -8.96 -4.04
N VAL A 76 -14.94 -8.49 -4.41
CA VAL A 76 -14.71 -7.60 -5.54
C VAL A 76 -13.98 -8.37 -6.62
N LYS A 77 -14.54 -8.35 -7.81
CA LYS A 77 -13.95 -9.03 -8.97
C LYS A 77 -12.59 -8.42 -9.28
N SER A 78 -11.57 -9.26 -9.24
CA SER A 78 -10.19 -8.96 -9.62
C SER A 78 -9.49 -10.28 -9.97
N SER A 79 -8.41 -10.21 -10.74
CA SER A 79 -7.49 -11.34 -10.92
C SER A 79 -6.39 -11.36 -9.84
N ALA A 80 -6.49 -10.46 -8.86
CA ALA A 80 -5.47 -10.27 -7.85
C ALA A 80 -5.43 -11.43 -6.83
N HIS A 81 -4.22 -11.88 -6.53
CA HIS A 81 -3.93 -12.77 -5.42
C HIS A 81 -2.59 -12.40 -4.77
N ILE A 82 -2.35 -12.89 -3.56
CA ILE A 82 -1.03 -12.81 -2.93
C ILE A 82 -0.36 -14.17 -3.10
N ASP A 83 0.83 -14.19 -3.70
CA ASP A 83 1.59 -15.43 -3.90
C ASP A 83 2.23 -15.93 -2.58
N ALA A 84 2.88 -17.10 -2.64
CA ALA A 84 3.55 -17.68 -1.46
C ALA A 84 4.70 -16.83 -0.90
N ASN A 85 5.25 -15.91 -1.70
CA ASN A 85 6.32 -15.01 -1.31
C ASN A 85 5.80 -13.69 -0.71
N GLY A 86 4.47 -13.48 -0.70
CA GLY A 86 3.86 -12.25 -0.24
C GLY A 86 3.86 -11.14 -1.29
N VAL A 87 3.96 -11.49 -2.57
CA VAL A 87 3.85 -10.55 -3.70
C VAL A 87 2.39 -10.48 -4.14
N LEU A 88 1.87 -9.27 -4.33
CA LEU A 88 0.57 -9.08 -4.95
C LEU A 88 0.69 -9.23 -6.46
N VAL A 89 -0.01 -10.21 -7.00
CA VAL A 89 0.00 -10.53 -8.43
C VAL A 89 -1.38 -10.24 -9.00
N PHE A 90 -1.43 -9.46 -10.05
CA PHE A 90 -2.58 -9.35 -10.94
C PHE A 90 -2.27 -10.17 -12.18
N ASP A 91 -2.95 -11.31 -12.37
CA ASP A 91 -2.76 -12.12 -13.59
C ASP A 91 -3.21 -11.38 -14.84
N SER A 92 -4.23 -10.54 -14.69
CA SER A 92 -4.82 -9.73 -15.75
C SER A 92 -5.48 -8.50 -15.15
N VAL A 93 -4.80 -7.35 -15.20
CA VAL A 93 -5.27 -6.08 -14.61
C VAL A 93 -6.61 -5.67 -15.19
N GLN A 94 -7.53 -5.22 -14.33
CA GLN A 94 -8.83 -4.66 -14.68
C GLN A 94 -8.87 -3.17 -14.29
N LYS A 95 -9.78 -2.39 -14.91
CA LYS A 95 -9.94 -0.96 -14.56
C LYS A 95 -10.29 -0.74 -13.09
N SER A 96 -11.02 -1.67 -12.48
CA SER A 96 -11.37 -1.69 -11.06
C SER A 96 -10.17 -1.91 -10.14
N ASP A 97 -9.02 -2.33 -10.67
CA ASP A 97 -7.79 -2.50 -9.91
C ASP A 97 -7.02 -1.18 -9.71
N ALA A 98 -7.46 -0.08 -10.31
CA ALA A 98 -6.81 1.20 -10.04
C ALA A 98 -7.05 1.65 -8.59
N GLY A 99 -5.99 2.04 -7.89
CA GLY A 99 -6.07 2.42 -6.48
C GLY A 99 -4.73 2.70 -5.82
N ARG A 100 -4.78 3.03 -4.53
CA ARG A 100 -3.63 3.10 -3.63
C ARG A 100 -3.57 1.81 -2.83
N TYR A 101 -2.38 1.24 -2.75
CA TYR A 101 -2.13 -0.02 -2.08
C TYR A 101 -1.13 0.16 -0.95
N THR A 102 -1.43 -0.46 0.18
CA THR A 102 -0.59 -0.50 1.38
C THR A 102 -0.66 -1.88 2.02
N SER A 103 0.30 -2.18 2.87
CA SER A 103 0.32 -3.41 3.69
C SER A 103 0.52 -3.00 5.15
N PRO A 104 -0.35 -3.43 6.08
CA PRO A 104 -0.24 -3.10 7.50
C PRO A 104 1.04 -3.66 8.13
N GLU A 105 1.62 -4.72 7.55
CA GLU A 105 2.89 -5.31 7.99
C GLU A 105 4.10 -4.40 7.70
N HIS A 106 4.00 -3.55 6.67
CA HIS A 106 5.06 -2.61 6.29
C HIS A 106 4.73 -1.19 6.75
N GLY A 107 4.55 -1.02 8.06
CA GLY A 107 4.30 0.27 8.69
C GLY A 107 5.49 1.25 8.62
N PRO A 108 5.35 2.46 9.18
CA PRO A 108 6.43 3.43 9.20
C PRO A 108 7.64 2.90 10.00
N MET A 109 8.84 3.04 9.42
CA MET A 109 10.09 2.72 10.09
C MET A 109 10.53 3.89 10.97
N VAL A 110 10.83 3.61 12.23
CA VAL A 110 11.32 4.60 13.20
C VAL A 110 12.76 4.26 13.59
N SER A 111 13.68 5.19 13.37
CA SER A 111 15.06 5.09 13.86
C SER A 111 15.40 6.25 14.78
N LEU A 112 16.22 5.95 15.80
CA LEU A 112 16.78 6.95 16.71
C LEU A 112 18.11 7.40 16.16
N ALA A 113 18.31 8.71 16.06
CA ALA A 113 19.61 9.30 15.76
C ALA A 113 20.43 9.46 17.05
N ASP A 114 21.75 9.62 16.91
CA ASP A 114 22.69 9.77 18.03
C ASP A 114 22.37 11.00 18.92
N ASP A 115 21.68 11.99 18.38
CA ASP A 115 21.21 13.19 19.08
C ASP A 115 19.87 13.01 19.83
N GLY A 116 19.31 11.80 19.82
CA GLY A 116 18.02 11.47 20.43
C GLY A 116 16.79 11.83 19.58
N SER A 117 16.98 12.42 18.39
CA SER A 117 15.88 12.70 17.47
C SER A 117 15.34 11.42 16.83
N LYS A 118 14.05 11.42 16.47
CA LYS A 118 13.40 10.31 15.76
C LYS A 118 13.35 10.63 14.26
N LYS A 119 13.91 9.74 13.45
CA LYS A 119 13.68 9.70 12.02
C LYS A 119 12.55 8.72 11.74
N VAL A 120 11.50 9.20 11.09
CA VAL A 120 10.34 8.38 10.71
C VAL A 120 10.28 8.34 9.19
N VAL A 121 10.30 7.14 8.62
CA VAL A 121 10.13 6.89 7.19
C VAL A 121 8.78 6.22 7.00
N ALA A 122 7.95 6.77 6.12
CA ALA A 122 6.66 6.19 5.81
C ALA A 122 6.82 4.78 5.22
N GLY A 123 5.85 3.90 5.50
CA GLY A 123 5.77 2.60 4.86
C GLY A 123 5.55 2.70 3.34
N PRO A 124 5.84 1.63 2.57
CA PRO A 124 5.63 1.59 1.14
C PRO A 124 4.16 1.83 0.79
N MET A 125 3.93 2.79 -0.10
CA MET A 125 2.63 3.05 -0.72
C MET A 125 2.78 2.97 -2.23
N ILE A 126 1.87 2.23 -2.87
CA ILE A 126 1.91 1.97 -4.30
C ILE A 126 0.63 2.49 -4.93
N LYS A 127 0.75 3.35 -5.94
CA LYS A 127 -0.37 3.84 -6.73
C LYS A 127 -0.40 3.12 -8.07
N LEU A 128 -1.40 2.27 -8.28
CA LEU A 128 -1.65 1.63 -9.56
C LEU A 128 -2.64 2.48 -10.38
N THR A 129 -2.21 2.90 -11.56
CA THR A 129 -3.05 3.56 -12.56
C THR A 129 -3.27 2.60 -13.71
N VAL A 130 -4.52 2.50 -14.18
CA VAL A 130 -4.91 1.58 -15.25
C VAL A 130 -5.46 2.36 -16.44
N GLU A 131 -4.91 2.08 -17.62
CA GLU A 131 -5.33 2.62 -18.93
C GLU A 131 -6.12 1.60 -19.76
#